data_AF-A0A4U9HNC8-F1
#
_entry.id   AF-A0A4U9HNC8-F1
#
_cell.length_a   1.000
_cell.length_b   1.000
_cell.length_c   1.000
_cell.angle_alpha   90.00
_cell.angle_beta   90.00
_cell.angle_gamma   90.00
#
_symmetry.space_group_name_H-M   'P 1'
#
loop_
_entity.id
_entity.type
_entity.pdbx_description
1 polymer ?
#
loop_
_entity_poly.entity_id
_entity_poly.type
_entity_poly.pdbx_seq_one_letter_code
_entity_poly.pdbx_strand_id
1 'polypeptide(L)'
;MKETSALPRVQMLEPESPTLQALAKTVAAGGSTDAFWQTQIRQGTPMVEPVDASHKRVTFLWRGARGNVFILGSPAGDHDPLFRLGKSDVWFRSYVVPADTVMQYKLAPDVPVIDGSARDQRRAILVSAQADPLNPNTFGEQKADRWNRYSLLDLSPARYCSVQAAAQPLVSGTLTRQMLSSKFLGNSREVMLYKPRGAQPARWTLILFDGQIYQDDYHFANVLDGLIARHHLPRSMSCLSTASTTPRRSKRAAAEPGFCRFYGA
;
A
#
# COMPACT_ATOMS: atom_id res chain seq x y z
N MET A 1 4.07 5.67 27.01
CA MET A 1 3.44 4.38 26.67
C MET A 1 4.04 3.96 25.33
N LYS A 2 4.69 2.79 25.24
CA LYS A 2 5.49 2.41 24.07
C LYS A 2 4.58 2.07 22.90
N GLU A 3 4.71 2.81 21.82
CA GLU A 3 4.24 2.37 20.50
C GLU A 3 4.86 1.00 20.19
N THR A 4 3.97 0.07 19.83
CA THR A 4 4.21 -1.30 19.37
C THR A 4 5.33 -2.07 20.07
N SER A 5 5.00 -2.71 21.20
CA SER A 5 5.52 -4.08 21.36
C SER A 5 4.72 -4.94 20.39
N ALA A 6 5.34 -5.37 19.30
CA ALA A 6 4.82 -6.51 18.55
C ALA A 6 4.54 -7.64 19.55
N LEU A 7 3.41 -8.34 19.40
CA LEU A 7 3.14 -9.53 20.22
C LEU A 7 4.39 -10.43 20.19
N PRO A 8 4.90 -10.91 21.35
CA PRO A 8 6.13 -11.69 21.43
C PRO A 8 6.14 -12.86 20.44
N ARG A 9 7.31 -13.15 19.86
CA ARG A 9 7.54 -14.12 18.76
C ARG A 9 7.32 -15.62 19.12
N VAL A 10 6.66 -15.97 20.22
CA VAL A 10 6.60 -17.37 20.69
C VAL A 10 5.19 -17.81 21.09
N GLN A 11 4.76 -18.92 20.48
CA GLN A 11 3.61 -19.79 20.79
C GLN A 11 2.20 -19.22 20.60
N MET A 12 1.23 -20.13 20.44
CA MET A 12 -0.21 -19.90 20.25
C MET A 12 -0.70 -18.75 21.12
N LEU A 13 -0.72 -17.53 20.56
CA LEU A 13 -1.26 -16.39 21.26
C LEU A 13 -2.77 -16.53 21.24
N GLU A 14 -3.37 -16.51 22.43
CA GLU A 14 -4.79 -16.21 22.51
C GLU A 14 -5.03 -14.88 21.80
N PRO A 15 -6.05 -14.79 20.93
CA PRO A 15 -6.33 -13.54 20.26
C PRO A 15 -6.67 -12.45 21.27
N GLU A 16 -6.14 -11.25 21.07
CA GLU A 16 -6.55 -10.07 21.84
C GLU A 16 -7.79 -9.37 21.23
N SER A 17 -8.15 -9.72 20.00
CA SER A 17 -9.34 -9.22 19.33
C SER A 17 -10.60 -9.83 19.97
N PRO A 18 -11.56 -9.03 20.45
CA PRO A 18 -12.83 -9.56 21.00
C PRO A 18 -13.56 -10.47 20.02
N THR A 19 -13.56 -10.12 18.73
CA THR A 19 -14.16 -10.94 17.67
C THR A 19 -13.46 -12.30 17.55
N LEU A 20 -12.13 -12.31 17.55
CA LEU A 20 -11.38 -13.56 17.49
C LEU A 20 -11.43 -14.37 18.80
N GLN A 21 -11.59 -13.73 19.96
CA GLN A 21 -11.82 -14.42 21.24
C GLN A 21 -13.14 -15.16 21.24
N ALA A 22 -14.21 -14.53 20.73
CA ALA A 22 -15.49 -15.20 20.54
C ALA A 22 -15.36 -16.38 19.56
N LEU A 23 -14.66 -16.18 18.44
CA LEU A 23 -14.41 -17.24 17.47
C LEU A 23 -13.57 -18.38 18.06
N ALA A 24 -12.56 -18.08 18.88
CA ALA A 24 -11.74 -19.07 19.55
C ALA A 24 -12.58 -20.00 20.43
N LYS A 25 -13.55 -19.44 21.17
CA LYS A 25 -14.49 -20.21 21.99
C LYS A 25 -15.38 -21.11 21.12
N THR A 26 -15.91 -20.58 20.02
CA THR A 26 -16.70 -21.37 19.06
C THR A 26 -15.89 -22.54 18.49
N VAL A 27 -14.65 -22.29 18.07
CA VAL A 27 -13.75 -23.33 17.54
C VAL A 27 -13.40 -24.36 18.62
N ALA A 28 -13.12 -23.92 19.85
CA ALA A 28 -12.83 -24.82 20.97
C ALA A 28 -14.00 -25.73 21.33
N ALA A 29 -15.24 -25.26 21.13
CA ALA A 29 -16.46 -26.03 21.29
C ALA A 29 -16.81 -26.93 20.08
N GLY A 30 -15.96 -26.98 19.04
CA GLY A 30 -16.19 -27.78 17.83
C GLY A 30 -17.06 -27.12 16.76
N GLY A 31 -17.33 -25.82 16.88
CA GLY A 31 -18.08 -25.04 15.88
C GLY A 31 -17.27 -24.67 14.63
N SER A 32 -17.98 -24.25 13.58
CA SER A 32 -17.39 -23.83 12.28
C SER A 32 -16.94 -22.36 12.27
N THR A 33 -15.99 -22.04 11.39
CA THR A 33 -15.53 -20.68 11.06
C THR A 33 -16.27 -20.04 9.89
N ASP A 34 -17.24 -20.73 9.27
CA ASP A 34 -17.89 -20.25 8.04
C ASP A 34 -18.63 -18.92 8.23
N ALA A 35 -19.37 -18.77 9.32
CA ALA A 35 -20.08 -17.52 9.60
C ALA A 35 -19.14 -16.32 9.76
N PHE A 36 -17.96 -16.56 10.37
CA PHE A 36 -16.90 -15.56 10.47
C PHE A 36 -16.40 -15.17 9.07
N TRP A 37 -16.04 -16.14 8.23
CA TRP A 37 -15.55 -15.86 6.89
C TRP A 37 -16.59 -15.20 5.98
N GLN A 38 -17.86 -15.58 6.09
CA GLN A 38 -18.95 -14.89 5.38
C GLN A 38 -19.04 -13.42 5.78
N THR A 39 -18.76 -13.10 7.04
CA THR A 39 -18.70 -11.70 7.49
C THR A 39 -17.50 -10.98 6.89
N GLN A 40 -16.32 -11.58 6.89
CA GLN A 40 -15.11 -10.97 6.32
C GLN A 40 -15.17 -10.82 4.79
N ILE A 41 -15.87 -11.73 4.10
CA ILE A 41 -16.13 -11.57 2.65
C ILE A 41 -16.98 -10.32 2.37
N ARG A 42 -17.94 -9.99 3.25
CA ARG A 42 -18.81 -8.82 3.09
C ARG A 42 -18.15 -7.51 3.55
N GLN A 43 -17.41 -7.55 4.66
CA GLN A 43 -16.82 -6.35 5.27
C GLN A 43 -15.41 -6.05 4.75
N GLY A 44 -14.73 -7.06 4.22
CA GLY A 44 -13.35 -6.99 3.80
C GLY A 44 -12.36 -7.22 4.94
N THR A 45 -11.08 -7.14 4.60
CA THR A 45 -9.94 -7.32 5.50
C THR A 45 -8.90 -6.21 5.25
N PRO A 46 -8.03 -5.88 6.22
CA PRO A 46 -7.93 -6.47 7.56
C PRO A 46 -9.13 -6.06 8.44
N MET A 47 -9.41 -6.84 9.49
CA MET A 47 -10.46 -6.51 10.44
C MET A 47 -9.99 -5.39 11.36
N VAL A 48 -10.85 -4.39 11.60
CA VAL A 48 -10.51 -3.21 12.41
C VAL A 48 -11.51 -3.08 13.57
N GLU A 49 -10.99 -3.04 14.78
CA GLU A 49 -11.76 -2.90 16.02
C GLU A 49 -11.31 -1.64 16.79
N PRO A 50 -12.21 -0.93 17.49
CA PRO A 50 -11.82 0.18 18.34
C PRO A 50 -11.01 -0.29 19.56
N VAL A 51 -10.01 0.49 19.97
CA VAL A 51 -9.30 0.31 21.25
C VAL A 51 -9.59 1.52 22.15
N ASP A 52 -9.29 2.71 21.64
CA ASP A 52 -9.60 3.98 22.30
C ASP A 52 -9.88 5.08 21.24
N ALA A 53 -9.91 6.36 21.66
CA ALA A 53 -10.16 7.49 20.77
C ALA A 53 -9.06 7.71 19.72
N SER A 54 -7.82 7.31 20.03
CA SER A 54 -6.62 7.54 19.24
C SER A 54 -6.01 6.28 18.63
N HIS A 55 -6.47 5.09 19.03
CA HIS A 55 -5.94 3.81 18.57
C HIS A 55 -7.02 2.86 18.08
N LYS A 56 -6.65 2.04 17.09
CA LYS A 56 -7.44 0.92 16.58
C LYS A 56 -6.63 -0.36 16.68
N ARG A 57 -7.34 -1.48 16.82
CA ARG A 57 -6.77 -2.82 16.68
C ARG A 57 -7.01 -3.28 15.25
N VAL A 58 -5.93 -3.55 14.53
CA VAL A 58 -5.96 -4.06 13.17
C VAL A 58 -5.54 -5.52 13.20
N THR A 59 -6.39 -6.39 12.69
CA THR A 59 -6.17 -7.84 12.63
C THR A 59 -6.10 -8.27 11.17
N PHE A 60 -4.89 -8.63 10.74
CA PHE A 60 -4.65 -9.22 9.43
C PHE A 60 -5.07 -10.68 9.45
N LEU A 61 -5.70 -11.15 8.38
CA LEU A 61 -6.35 -12.45 8.33
C LEU A 61 -5.94 -13.22 7.07
N TRP A 62 -5.86 -14.54 7.19
CA TRP A 62 -5.72 -15.43 6.04
C TRP A 62 -6.52 -16.72 6.24
N ARG A 63 -7.19 -17.19 5.20
CA ARG A 63 -8.00 -18.42 5.23
C ARG A 63 -7.24 -19.60 4.62
N GLY A 64 -7.12 -20.68 5.37
CA GLY A 64 -6.81 -22.01 4.84
C GLY A 64 -5.37 -22.24 4.35
N ALA A 65 -4.38 -21.48 4.83
CA ALA A 65 -2.98 -21.86 4.60
C ALA A 65 -2.64 -23.17 5.31
N ARG A 66 -1.77 -23.97 4.68
CA ARG A 66 -1.37 -25.31 5.13
C ARG A 66 -0.35 -25.24 6.27
N GLY A 67 0.66 -24.37 6.13
CA GLY A 67 1.83 -24.40 6.99
C GLY A 67 2.11 -23.09 7.74
N ASN A 68 2.12 -21.97 7.03
CA ASN A 68 2.44 -20.66 7.62
C ASN A 68 1.85 -19.52 6.79
N VAL A 69 1.78 -18.34 7.36
CA VAL A 69 1.47 -17.09 6.65
C VAL A 69 2.34 -15.98 7.22
N PHE A 70 2.91 -15.14 6.37
CA PHE A 70 3.66 -13.95 6.78
C PHE A 70 2.99 -12.68 6.26
N ILE A 71 3.05 -11.61 7.04
CA ILE A 71 2.72 -10.26 6.57
C ILE A 71 3.99 -9.52 6.18
N LEU A 72 3.97 -8.88 5.02
CA LEU A 72 5.02 -7.98 4.56
C LEU A 72 4.59 -6.54 4.76
N GLY A 73 5.50 -5.73 5.29
CA GLY A 73 5.21 -4.34 5.65
C GLY A 73 4.38 -4.25 6.91
N SER A 74 4.60 -5.12 7.90
CA SER A 74 3.87 -5.04 9.17
C SER A 74 4.05 -3.66 9.84
N PRO A 75 3.12 -3.23 10.72
CA PRO A 75 3.33 -2.02 11.52
C PRO A 75 4.64 -2.02 12.31
N ALA A 76 5.22 -3.19 12.61
CA ALA A 76 6.49 -3.35 13.30
C ALA A 76 7.73 -3.30 12.37
N GLY A 77 7.53 -3.19 11.04
CA GLY A 77 8.60 -3.02 10.05
C GLY A 77 9.31 -4.29 9.57
N ASP A 78 8.85 -5.49 9.97
CA ASP A 78 9.44 -6.77 9.58
C ASP A 78 8.45 -7.69 8.83
N HIS A 79 8.89 -8.90 8.46
CA HIS A 79 8.05 -9.97 7.90
C HIS A 79 7.55 -10.87 9.02
N ASP A 80 6.44 -10.45 9.61
CA ASP A 80 5.92 -11.07 10.81
C ASP A 80 5.05 -12.30 10.47
N PRO A 81 5.23 -13.45 11.15
CA PRO A 81 4.34 -14.59 10.97
C PRO A 81 2.96 -14.30 11.57
N LEU A 82 1.90 -14.80 10.93
CA LEU A 82 0.57 -14.92 11.53
C LEU A 82 0.48 -16.22 12.34
N PHE A 83 -0.47 -16.25 13.25
CA PHE A 83 -0.74 -17.39 14.13
C PHE A 83 -2.03 -18.09 13.70
N ARG A 84 -2.06 -19.42 13.81
CA ARG A 84 -3.27 -20.20 13.55
C ARG A 84 -4.19 -20.17 14.77
N LEU A 85 -5.47 -19.86 14.56
CA LEU A 85 -6.49 -19.86 15.61
C LEU A 85 -6.91 -21.30 15.93
N GLY A 86 -6.30 -21.88 16.95
CA GLY A 86 -6.52 -23.26 17.34
C GLY A 86 -6.24 -24.22 16.16
N LYS A 87 -7.16 -25.15 15.90
CA LYS A 87 -7.10 -26.09 14.77
C LYS A 87 -7.87 -25.63 13.53
N SER A 88 -8.35 -24.38 13.51
CA SER A 88 -9.24 -23.88 12.44
C SER A 88 -8.48 -23.50 11.15
N ASP A 89 -9.20 -22.98 10.16
CA ASP A 89 -8.64 -22.43 8.92
C ASP A 89 -8.26 -20.94 9.04
N VAL A 90 -8.33 -20.34 10.23
CA VAL A 90 -8.08 -18.92 10.46
C VAL A 90 -6.64 -18.69 10.89
N TRP A 91 -5.92 -17.91 10.09
CA TRP A 91 -4.62 -17.34 10.44
C TRP A 91 -4.80 -15.86 10.74
N PHE A 92 -4.17 -15.37 11.81
CA PHE A 92 -4.34 -13.99 12.22
C PHE A 92 -3.08 -13.37 12.83
N ARG A 93 -3.00 -12.04 12.77
CA ARG A 93 -2.10 -11.25 13.64
C ARG A 93 -2.68 -9.88 13.88
N SER A 94 -2.71 -9.47 15.14
CA SER A 94 -3.25 -8.19 15.57
C SER A 94 -2.16 -7.20 15.95
N TYR A 95 -2.39 -5.92 15.65
CA TYR A 95 -1.58 -4.80 16.07
C TYR A 95 -2.49 -3.70 16.61
N VAL A 96 -2.04 -2.99 17.65
CA VAL A 96 -2.64 -1.71 18.03
C VAL A 96 -1.84 -0.61 17.37
N VAL A 97 -2.52 0.23 16.58
CA VAL A 97 -1.93 1.26 15.74
C VAL A 97 -2.69 2.59 15.93
N PRO A 98 -2.07 3.74 15.62
CA PRO A 98 -2.77 5.03 15.58
C PRO A 98 -4.03 4.97 14.71
N ALA A 99 -5.07 5.70 15.10
CA ALA A 99 -6.37 5.67 14.43
C ALA A 99 -6.37 6.30 13.02
N ASP A 100 -5.26 6.90 12.59
CA ASP A 100 -5.04 7.46 11.26
C ASP A 100 -3.96 6.71 10.46
N THR A 101 -3.60 5.49 10.89
CA THR A 101 -2.58 4.66 10.24
C THR A 101 -2.92 4.41 8.78
N VAL A 102 -1.93 4.66 7.91
CA VAL A 102 -1.97 4.32 6.49
C VAL A 102 -0.74 3.49 6.15
N MET A 103 -0.94 2.33 5.55
CA MET A 103 0.15 1.46 5.13
C MET A 103 -0.27 0.52 4.01
N GLN A 104 0.73 0.10 3.24
CA GLN A 104 0.58 -0.97 2.25
C GLN A 104 1.17 -2.26 2.81
N TYR A 105 0.53 -3.38 2.49
CA TYR A 105 0.99 -4.70 2.90
C TYR A 105 0.72 -5.78 1.85
N LYS A 106 1.37 -6.93 2.04
CA LYS A 106 1.07 -8.19 1.35
C LYS A 106 1.02 -9.32 2.35
N LEU A 107 0.36 -10.41 1.96
CA LEU A 107 0.34 -11.68 2.71
C LEU A 107 1.04 -12.75 1.89
N ALA A 108 1.87 -13.56 2.55
CA ALA A 108 2.64 -14.64 1.95
C ALA A 108 2.25 -15.96 2.63
N PRO A 109 1.26 -16.70 2.11
CA PRO A 109 0.90 -18.01 2.62
C PRO A 109 1.87 -19.09 2.15
N ASP A 110 1.98 -20.16 2.92
CA ASP A 110 2.66 -21.41 2.59
C ASP A 110 4.08 -21.19 2.05
N VAL A 111 4.84 -20.31 2.71
CA VAL A 111 6.23 -20.02 2.37
C VAL A 111 7.07 -21.27 2.62
N PRO A 112 7.81 -21.77 1.62
CA PRO A 112 8.71 -22.90 1.81
C PRO A 112 9.83 -22.55 2.79
N VAL A 113 10.20 -23.54 3.60
CA VAL A 113 11.41 -23.45 4.42
C VAL A 113 12.59 -23.71 3.49
N ILE A 114 13.47 -22.72 3.36
CA ILE A 114 14.66 -22.80 2.51
C ILE A 114 15.85 -23.19 3.39
N ASP A 115 16.53 -24.26 3.00
CA ASP A 115 17.83 -24.62 3.57
C ASP A 115 18.90 -23.70 2.97
N GLY A 116 19.07 -22.53 3.58
CA GLY A 116 19.88 -21.43 3.06
C GLY A 116 20.03 -20.27 4.04
N SER A 117 20.47 -19.10 3.56
CA SER A 117 20.66 -17.95 4.44
C SER A 117 19.34 -17.30 4.86
N ALA A 118 19.34 -16.53 5.94
CA ALA A 118 18.19 -15.70 6.34
C ALA A 118 17.71 -14.77 5.19
N ARG A 119 18.62 -14.37 4.30
CA ARG A 119 18.29 -13.59 3.10
C ARG A 119 17.52 -14.41 2.07
N ASP A 120 17.84 -15.69 1.92
CA ASP A 120 17.16 -16.59 1.00
C ASP A 120 15.76 -16.92 1.52
N GLN A 121 15.63 -17.15 2.82
CA GLN A 121 14.32 -17.27 3.45
C GLN A 121 13.48 -16.01 3.26
N ARG A 122 14.09 -14.82 3.43
CA ARG A 122 13.41 -13.54 3.20
C ARG A 122 12.94 -13.40 1.74
N ARG A 123 13.76 -13.82 0.78
CA ARG A 123 13.38 -13.84 -0.65
C ARG A 123 12.22 -14.81 -0.90
N ALA A 124 12.19 -15.97 -0.27
CA ALA A 124 11.08 -16.92 -0.41
C ALA A 124 9.75 -16.30 0.04
N ILE A 125 9.75 -15.51 1.13
CA ILE A 125 8.57 -14.74 1.58
C ILE A 125 8.12 -13.76 0.48
N LEU A 126 9.06 -13.03 -0.15
CA LEU A 126 8.72 -12.07 -1.21
C LEU A 126 8.10 -12.73 -2.44
N VAL A 127 8.51 -13.96 -2.77
CA VAL A 127 8.04 -14.68 -3.97
C VAL A 127 6.57 -15.11 -3.84
N SER A 128 6.13 -15.54 -2.66
CA SER A 128 4.72 -15.92 -2.44
C SER A 128 3.84 -14.77 -1.96
N ALA A 129 4.43 -13.60 -1.70
CA ALA A 129 3.70 -12.42 -1.27
C ALA A 129 2.70 -11.95 -2.32
N GLN A 130 1.47 -11.76 -1.90
CA GLN A 130 0.36 -11.34 -2.74
C GLN A 130 -0.57 -10.38 -1.98
N ALA A 131 -1.37 -9.64 -2.73
CA ALA A 131 -2.46 -8.86 -2.17
C ALA A 131 -3.38 -9.75 -1.32
N ASP A 132 -3.84 -9.21 -0.20
CA ASP A 132 -4.93 -9.77 0.58
C ASP A 132 -6.18 -9.90 -0.32
N PRO A 133 -6.66 -11.13 -0.55
CA PRO A 133 -7.77 -11.38 -1.47
C PRO A 133 -9.10 -10.80 -0.98
N LEU A 134 -9.24 -10.51 0.31
CA LEU A 134 -10.45 -9.94 0.88
C LEU A 134 -10.30 -8.45 1.20
N ASN A 135 -9.19 -7.79 0.84
CA ASN A 135 -9.07 -6.35 1.00
C ASN A 135 -9.64 -5.62 -0.22
N PRO A 136 -10.75 -4.86 -0.08
CA PRO A 136 -11.33 -4.13 -1.20
C PRO A 136 -10.46 -2.94 -1.66
N ASN A 137 -9.56 -2.46 -0.80
CA ASN A 137 -8.70 -1.32 -1.08
C ASN A 137 -7.34 -1.81 -1.63
N THR A 138 -7.15 -1.60 -2.92
CA THR A 138 -5.86 -1.84 -3.60
C THR A 138 -5.48 -0.61 -4.41
N PHE A 139 -4.19 -0.28 -4.44
CA PHE A 139 -3.61 0.70 -5.36
C PHE A 139 -2.88 -0.05 -6.48
N GLY A 140 -2.78 0.58 -7.66
CA GLY A 140 -2.17 0.00 -8.86
C GLY A 140 -3.19 -0.42 -9.94
N GLU A 141 -2.68 -0.87 -11.09
CA GLU A 141 -3.51 -1.26 -12.22
C GLU A 141 -4.51 -2.36 -11.83
N GLN A 142 -5.80 -2.15 -12.13
CA GLN A 142 -6.84 -3.16 -11.87
C GLN A 142 -6.61 -4.48 -12.61
N LYS A 143 -5.80 -4.46 -13.68
CA LYS A 143 -5.42 -5.65 -14.46
C LYS A 143 -4.18 -6.37 -13.93
N ALA A 144 -3.45 -5.78 -12.99
CA ALA A 144 -2.29 -6.43 -12.40
C ALA A 144 -2.72 -7.66 -11.60
N ASP A 145 -1.92 -8.73 -11.70
CA ASP A 145 -2.18 -9.95 -10.95
C ASP A 145 -2.07 -9.71 -9.42
N ARG A 146 -2.47 -10.71 -8.63
CA ARG A 146 -2.41 -10.60 -7.16
C ARG A 146 -0.99 -10.47 -6.59
N TRP A 147 0.04 -10.90 -7.30
CA TRP A 147 1.43 -10.84 -6.84
C TRP A 147 2.04 -9.45 -7.06
N ASN A 148 1.57 -8.74 -8.07
CA ASN A 148 2.03 -7.40 -8.43
C ASN A 148 1.20 -6.27 -7.77
N ARG A 149 0.22 -6.60 -6.94
CA ARG A 149 -0.62 -5.63 -6.21
C ARG A 149 -0.36 -5.62 -4.72
N TYR A 150 -0.48 -4.44 -4.11
CA TYR A 150 -0.46 -4.26 -2.66
C TYR A 150 -1.86 -4.01 -2.13
N SER A 151 -2.11 -4.51 -0.91
CA SER A 151 -3.31 -4.21 -0.15
C SER A 151 -3.09 -2.95 0.69
N LEU A 152 -4.11 -2.11 0.79
CA LEU A 152 -4.04 -0.85 1.55
C LEU A 152 -4.83 -0.99 2.85
N LEU A 153 -4.18 -0.62 3.96
CA LEU A 153 -4.86 -0.20 5.17
C LEU A 153 -4.87 1.33 5.19
N ASP A 154 -6.06 1.93 5.26
CA ASP A 154 -6.23 3.37 5.50
C ASP A 154 -7.31 3.55 6.57
N LEU A 155 -6.89 3.94 7.77
CA LEU A 155 -7.78 4.22 8.89
C LEU A 155 -8.17 5.70 8.97
N SER A 156 -7.62 6.54 8.08
CA SER A 156 -7.79 7.98 8.14
C SER A 156 -9.25 8.37 7.88
N PRO A 157 -9.83 9.32 8.64
CA PRO A 157 -11.21 9.73 8.47
C PRO A 157 -11.46 10.45 7.13
N ALA A 158 -10.44 11.13 6.59
CA ALA A 158 -10.49 11.75 5.27
C ALA A 158 -9.07 12.02 4.73
N ARG A 159 -8.84 11.73 3.44
CA ARG A 159 -7.66 12.18 2.70
C ARG A 159 -8.02 12.67 1.31
N TYR A 160 -7.29 13.67 0.85
CA TYR A 160 -7.38 14.14 -0.53
C TYR A 160 -6.85 13.10 -1.52
N CYS A 161 -5.76 12.42 -1.17
CA CYS A 161 -5.22 11.27 -1.92
C CYS A 161 -5.81 9.98 -1.35
N SER A 162 -6.82 9.44 -2.03
CA SER A 162 -7.46 8.16 -1.68
C SER A 162 -7.62 7.31 -2.94
N VAL A 163 -7.88 6.00 -2.76
CA VAL A 163 -8.17 5.08 -3.87
C VAL A 163 -9.38 5.58 -4.68
N GLN A 164 -10.40 6.08 -4.00
CA GLN A 164 -11.62 6.60 -4.63
C GLN A 164 -11.32 7.86 -5.46
N ALA A 165 -10.48 8.77 -4.96
CA ALA A 165 -10.07 9.97 -5.68
C ALA A 165 -9.19 9.63 -6.90
N ALA A 166 -8.26 8.69 -6.75
CA ALA A 166 -7.39 8.21 -7.83
C ALA A 166 -8.17 7.49 -8.95
N ALA A 167 -9.26 6.80 -8.60
CA ALA A 167 -10.12 6.10 -9.56
C ALA A 167 -11.03 7.01 -10.39
N GLN A 168 -11.19 8.29 -10.02
CA GLN A 168 -11.98 9.23 -10.83
C GLN A 168 -11.24 9.55 -12.14
N PRO A 169 -11.92 9.66 -13.28
CA PRO A 169 -11.27 10.10 -14.51
C PRO A 169 -10.87 11.58 -14.44
N LEU A 170 -9.96 12.00 -15.32
CA LEU A 170 -9.66 13.42 -15.53
C LEU A 170 -10.88 14.12 -16.16
N VAL A 171 -11.31 15.24 -15.57
CA VAL A 171 -12.50 16.00 -15.99
C VAL A 171 -12.14 17.43 -16.41
N SER A 172 -11.20 18.06 -15.70
CA SER A 172 -10.92 19.50 -15.79
C SER A 172 -9.54 19.81 -16.36
N GLY A 173 -8.80 18.81 -16.84
CA GLY A 173 -7.44 18.96 -17.30
C GLY A 173 -7.06 17.91 -18.34
N THR A 174 -5.82 18.01 -18.81
CA THR A 174 -5.25 17.10 -19.81
C THR A 174 -3.91 16.60 -19.31
N LEU A 175 -3.66 15.31 -19.48
CA LEU A 175 -2.40 14.66 -19.18
C LEU A 175 -1.76 14.19 -20.49
N THR A 176 -0.52 14.58 -20.73
CA THR A 176 0.22 14.18 -21.94
C THR A 176 1.57 13.58 -21.58
N ARG A 177 1.99 12.53 -22.29
CA ARG A 177 3.34 11.95 -22.20
C ARG A 177 4.21 12.54 -23.30
N GLN A 178 5.43 12.96 -22.96
CA GLN A 178 6.38 13.55 -23.90
C GLN A 178 7.80 13.04 -23.61
N MET A 179 8.60 12.86 -24.66
CA MET A 179 10.02 12.53 -24.53
C MET A 179 10.84 13.82 -24.46
N LEU A 180 11.56 14.02 -23.36
CA LEU A 180 12.40 15.20 -23.14
C LEU A 180 13.88 14.82 -23.28
N SER A 181 14.52 15.35 -24.33
CA SER A 181 15.96 15.18 -24.57
C SER A 181 16.76 16.28 -23.87
N SER A 182 17.64 15.89 -22.95
CA SER A 182 18.52 16.79 -22.21
C SER A 182 19.93 16.75 -22.76
N LYS A 183 20.38 17.85 -23.38
CA LYS A 183 21.78 18.02 -23.80
C LYS A 183 22.73 18.02 -22.60
N PHE A 184 22.29 18.62 -21.50
CA PHE A 184 23.08 18.72 -20.27
C PHE A 184 23.26 17.37 -19.56
N LEU A 185 22.23 16.52 -19.55
CA LEU A 185 22.29 15.19 -18.93
C LEU A 185 22.69 14.07 -19.91
N GLY A 186 22.85 14.41 -21.19
CA GLY A 186 23.21 13.47 -22.26
C GLY A 186 22.22 12.33 -22.44
N ASN A 187 20.94 12.53 -22.08
CA ASN A 187 19.92 11.49 -22.16
C ASN A 187 18.52 12.02 -22.48
N SER A 188 17.64 11.13 -22.89
CA SER A 188 16.20 11.38 -23.04
C SER A 188 15.43 10.66 -21.95
N ARG A 189 14.34 11.27 -21.48
CA ARG A 189 13.42 10.67 -20.50
C ARG A 189 11.98 11.02 -20.80
N GLU A 190 11.05 10.14 -20.44
CA GLU A 190 9.63 10.44 -20.51
C GLU A 190 9.27 11.42 -19.38
N VAL A 191 8.47 12.42 -19.72
CA VAL A 191 7.81 13.30 -18.75
C VAL A 191 6.32 13.30 -19.02
N MET A 192 5.54 13.36 -17.95
CA MET A 192 4.09 13.52 -18.01
C MET A 192 3.73 14.94 -17.60
N LEU A 193 2.97 15.63 -18.44
CA LEU A 193 2.54 17.00 -18.22
C LEU A 193 1.02 17.03 -18.00
N TYR A 194 0.61 17.34 -16.77
CA TYR A 194 -0.76 17.68 -16.46
C TYR A 194 -0.96 19.19 -16.60
N LYS A 195 -1.94 19.57 -17.42
CA LYS A 195 -2.35 20.96 -17.65
C LYS A 195 -3.83 21.14 -17.28
N PRO A 196 -4.17 22.02 -16.33
CA PRO A 196 -5.56 22.35 -16.02
C PRO A 196 -6.20 23.16 -17.16
N ARG A 197 -7.51 23.00 -17.37
CA ARG A 197 -8.28 23.67 -18.43
C ARG A 197 -8.44 25.16 -18.12
N GLY A 198 -8.09 26.01 -19.08
CA GLY A 198 -8.34 27.46 -19.02
C GLY A 198 -7.38 28.27 -19.87
N ALA A 199 -7.76 29.51 -20.19
CA ALA A 199 -6.96 30.43 -21.00
C ALA A 199 -5.83 31.09 -20.20
N GLN A 200 -5.96 31.21 -18.88
CA GLN A 200 -4.92 31.78 -18.03
C GLN A 200 -3.82 30.76 -17.74
N PRO A 201 -2.54 31.18 -17.77
CA PRO A 201 -1.42 30.31 -17.41
C PRO A 201 -1.52 29.86 -15.95
N ALA A 202 -1.08 28.63 -15.67
CA ALA A 202 -0.98 28.14 -14.30
C ALA A 202 0.00 29.02 -13.52
N ARG A 203 -0.37 29.37 -12.27
CA ARG A 203 0.47 30.23 -11.44
C ARG A 203 1.68 29.51 -10.87
N TRP A 204 1.56 28.21 -10.63
CA TRP A 204 2.59 27.38 -10.01
C TRP A 204 2.83 26.11 -10.83
N THR A 205 4.07 25.63 -10.79
CA THR A 205 4.50 24.36 -11.40
C THR A 205 4.96 23.42 -10.29
N LEU A 206 4.31 22.27 -10.19
CA LEU A 206 4.72 21.18 -9.32
C LEU A 206 5.55 20.17 -10.11
N ILE A 207 6.73 19.84 -9.63
CA ILE A 207 7.60 18.83 -10.24
C ILE A 207 7.60 17.61 -9.32
N LEU A 208 7.03 16.50 -9.79
CA LEU A 208 7.07 15.22 -9.09
C LEU A 208 8.13 14.32 -9.71
N PHE A 209 9.02 13.79 -8.87
CA PHE A 209 9.94 12.72 -9.25
C PHE A 209 9.24 11.36 -9.17
N ASP A 210 9.84 10.35 -9.80
CA ASP A 210 9.25 9.01 -9.95
C ASP A 210 7.84 9.06 -10.59
N GLY A 211 7.68 9.89 -11.63
CA GLY A 211 6.40 10.14 -12.26
C GLY A 211 5.68 8.89 -12.76
N GLN A 212 6.43 7.86 -13.17
CA GLN A 212 5.88 6.55 -13.52
C GLN A 212 5.10 5.95 -12.34
N ILE A 213 5.65 5.99 -11.13
CA ILE A 213 5.00 5.45 -9.94
C ILE A 213 3.79 6.32 -9.60
N TYR A 214 3.98 7.64 -9.50
CA TYR A 214 2.91 8.56 -9.11
C TYR A 214 1.72 8.53 -10.08
N GLN A 215 1.95 8.34 -11.38
CA GLN A 215 0.87 8.38 -12.36
C GLN A 215 0.34 6.99 -12.74
N ASP A 216 1.21 6.00 -12.90
CA ASP A 216 0.79 4.68 -13.37
C ASP A 216 0.19 3.86 -12.22
N ASP A 217 0.77 3.93 -11.01
CA ASP A 217 0.28 3.18 -9.86
C ASP A 217 -0.77 3.95 -9.05
N TYR A 218 -0.59 5.27 -8.90
CA TYR A 218 -1.41 6.09 -7.99
C TYR A 218 -2.33 7.09 -8.70
N HIS A 219 -2.26 7.20 -10.03
CA HIS A 219 -3.08 8.12 -10.84
C HIS A 219 -3.15 9.55 -10.26
N PHE A 220 -2.01 10.07 -9.79
CA PHE A 220 -1.96 11.31 -9.02
C PHE A 220 -2.55 12.52 -9.77
N ALA A 221 -2.41 12.60 -11.09
CA ALA A 221 -3.03 13.66 -11.88
C ALA A 221 -4.55 13.71 -11.71
N ASN A 222 -5.21 12.56 -11.53
CA ASN A 222 -6.65 12.46 -11.35
C ASN A 222 -7.08 13.06 -10.01
N VAL A 223 -6.32 12.77 -8.96
CA VAL A 223 -6.50 13.38 -7.63
C VAL A 223 -6.34 14.89 -7.73
N LEU A 224 -5.25 15.35 -8.34
CA LEU A 224 -4.96 16.77 -8.51
C LEU A 224 -6.08 17.49 -9.29
N ASP A 225 -6.55 16.90 -10.38
CA ASP A 225 -7.61 17.44 -11.21
C ASP A 225 -8.92 17.63 -10.43
N GLY A 226 -9.31 16.62 -9.64
CA GLY A 226 -10.49 16.70 -8.77
C GLY A 226 -10.35 17.72 -7.64
N LEU A 227 -9.14 18.00 -7.16
CA LEU A 227 -8.89 19.05 -6.16
C LEU A 227 -8.95 20.45 -6.77
N ILE A 228 -8.42 20.62 -7.98
CA ILE A 228 -8.50 21.87 -8.74
C ILE A 228 -9.96 22.17 -9.11
N ALA A 229 -10.70 21.17 -9.58
CA ALA A 229 -12.11 21.30 -9.95
C ALA A 229 -12.99 21.73 -8.76
N ARG A 230 -12.68 21.28 -7.55
CA ARG A 230 -13.37 21.65 -6.30
C ARG A 230 -12.81 22.89 -5.61
N HIS A 231 -11.86 23.58 -6.23
CA HIS A 231 -11.20 24.77 -5.68
C HIS A 231 -10.45 24.53 -4.36
N HIS A 232 -10.11 23.29 -4.03
CA HIS A 232 -9.25 22.95 -2.89
C HIS A 232 -7.78 23.23 -3.18
N LEU A 233 -7.39 23.22 -4.46
CA LEU A 233 -6.09 23.65 -4.92
C LEU A 233 -6.25 24.72 -6.00
N PRO A 234 -5.36 25.73 -6.06
CA PRO A 234 -5.33 26.65 -7.18
C PRO A 234 -4.84 25.93 -8.43
N ARG A 235 -5.14 26.52 -9.59
CA ARG A 235 -4.72 26.01 -10.89
C ARG A 235 -3.20 25.92 -10.97
N SER A 236 -2.69 24.70 -10.99
CA SER A 236 -1.27 24.37 -11.01
C SER A 236 -0.99 23.41 -12.17
N MET A 237 0.15 23.62 -12.83
CA MET A 237 0.68 22.67 -13.80
C MET A 237 1.50 21.64 -13.04
N SER A 238 1.42 20.37 -13.43
CA SER A 238 2.29 19.33 -12.84
C SER A 238 3.11 18.65 -13.92
N CYS A 239 4.42 18.58 -13.67
CA CYS A 239 5.36 17.78 -14.45
C CYS A 239 5.76 16.57 -13.60
N LEU A 240 5.33 15.38 -14.02
CA LEU A 240 5.76 14.13 -13.40
C LEU A 240 6.90 13.56 -14.24
N SER A 241 8.12 13.62 -13.69
CA SER A 241 9.32 13.17 -14.37
C SER A 241 9.57 11.69 -14.08
N THR A 242 9.70 10.88 -15.13
CA THR A 242 10.14 9.48 -14.97
C THR A 242 11.64 9.40 -14.67
N ALA A 243 12.05 8.34 -13.98
CA ALA A 243 13.46 8.03 -13.82
C ALA A 243 14.01 7.50 -15.16
N SER A 244 15.25 7.84 -15.50
CA SER A 244 15.87 7.31 -16.73
C SER A 244 15.96 5.78 -16.66
N THR A 245 15.61 5.10 -17.75
CA THR A 245 15.63 3.62 -17.92
C THR A 245 17.01 2.97 -17.84
N THR A 246 18.09 3.72 -17.59
CA THR A 246 19.44 3.14 -17.46
C THR A 246 19.66 2.54 -16.05
N PRO A 247 20.44 1.45 -15.88
CA PRO A 247 20.61 0.72 -14.60
C PRO A 247 21.23 1.52 -13.43
N ARG A 248 21.47 2.82 -13.59
CA ARG A 248 22.13 3.71 -12.62
C ARG A 248 21.13 4.45 -11.72
N ARG A 249 20.01 3.83 -11.35
CA ARG A 249 19.00 4.45 -10.46
C ARG A 249 19.59 4.81 -9.09
N SER A 250 20.49 3.99 -8.55
CA SER A 250 21.12 4.22 -7.24
C SER A 250 22.18 5.33 -7.22
N LYS A 251 22.68 5.79 -8.38
CA LYS A 251 23.70 6.85 -8.47
C LYS A 251 23.14 8.25 -8.79
N ARG A 252 21.91 8.37 -9.31
CA ARG A 252 21.37 9.66 -9.78
C ARG A 252 20.43 10.35 -8.79
N ALA A 253 19.75 9.61 -7.92
CA ALA A 253 18.83 10.20 -6.93
C ALA A 253 19.56 10.85 -5.75
N ALA A 254 20.77 10.38 -5.41
CA ALA A 254 21.58 10.90 -4.32
C ALA A 254 22.68 11.81 -4.88
N ALA A 255 22.43 13.12 -4.91
CA ALA A 255 23.43 14.19 -5.01
C ALA A 255 24.22 14.34 -6.34
N GLU A 256 23.58 14.26 -7.52
CA GLU A 256 24.21 14.74 -8.76
C GLU A 256 24.02 16.28 -8.89
N PRO A 257 25.09 17.11 -8.84
CA PRO A 257 24.97 18.58 -8.83
C PRO A 257 24.22 19.18 -10.03
N GLY A 258 24.11 18.40 -11.11
CA GLY A 258 23.43 18.79 -12.35
C GLY A 258 21.91 18.56 -12.37
N PHE A 259 21.36 17.72 -11.48
CA PHE A 259 19.95 17.34 -11.53
C PHE A 259 19.03 18.50 -11.13
N CYS A 260 19.40 19.28 -10.12
CA CYS A 260 18.63 20.47 -9.73
C CYS A 260 18.69 21.58 -10.80
N ARG A 261 19.82 21.75 -11.51
CA ARG A 261 19.95 22.72 -12.61
C ARG A 261 19.11 22.38 -13.84
N PHE A 262 18.70 21.13 -14.00
CA PHE A 262 17.82 20.73 -15.10
C PHE A 262 16.37 21.25 -14.89
N TYR A 263 15.94 21.39 -13.64
CA TYR A 263 14.59 21.86 -13.29
C TYR A 263 14.56 23.32 -12.79
N GLY A 264 15.70 23.86 -12.36
CA GLY A 264 15.86 25.27 -12.04
C GLY A 264 16.40 26.05 -13.23
N ALA A 265 15.51 26.79 -13.89
CA ALA A 265 15.86 27.97 -14.68
C ALA A 265 15.22 29.18 -14.00
#